data_AF-A0A965F938-F1
#
_entry.id   AF-A0A965F938-F1
#
_cell.length_a   1.000
_cell.length_b   1.000
_cell.length_c   1.000
_cell.angle_alpha   90.00
_cell.angle_beta   90.00
_cell.angle_gamma   90.00
#
_symmetry.space_group_name_H-M   'P 1'
#
loop_
_entity.id
_entity.type
_entity.pdbx_description
1 polymer ?
#
loop_
_entity_poly.entity_id
_entity_poly.type
_entity_poly.pdbx_seq_one_letter_code
_entity_poly.pdbx_strand_id
1 'polypeptide(L)'
;MQSNHFANIVSGSLIALVNISVAVSVAALLFAQADPRLMVPGIGILLVGTLVTGLGGTLFSHFPAIICSPRNGLVPVFAVMVAGIFASFDGEYSVAAEATIIAAFMITTMITGLFLLLLGRLKLGNLVR
;
A
#
# COMPACT_ATOMS: atom_id res chain seq x y z
N MET A 1 24.68 -11.02 -17.40
CA MET A 1 25.24 -11.12 -16.04
C MET A 1 24.71 -12.41 -15.43
N GLN A 2 25.56 -13.39 -15.11
CA GLN A 2 25.11 -14.63 -14.48
C GLN A 2 24.60 -14.29 -13.08
N SER A 3 23.28 -14.37 -12.90
CA SER A 3 22.62 -14.13 -11.63
C SER A 3 22.87 -15.33 -10.72
N ASN A 4 23.53 -15.08 -9.59
CA ASN A 4 23.77 -16.11 -8.60
C ASN A 4 22.55 -16.20 -7.67
N HIS A 5 21.89 -17.36 -7.56
CA HIS A 5 20.65 -17.52 -6.79
C HIS A 5 20.77 -17.02 -5.35
N PHE A 6 21.93 -17.25 -4.73
CA PHE A 6 22.24 -16.74 -3.39
C PHE A 6 22.18 -15.21 -3.33
N ALA A 7 22.81 -14.52 -4.30
CA ALA A 7 22.82 -13.07 -4.35
C ALA A 7 21.42 -12.47 -4.54
N ASN A 8 20.54 -13.14 -5.30
CA ASN A 8 19.15 -12.72 -5.47
C ASN A 8 18.31 -12.88 -4.20
N ILE A 9 18.50 -13.97 -3.45
CA ILE A 9 17.80 -14.18 -2.18
C ILE A 9 18.23 -13.12 -1.17
N VAL A 10 19.54 -12.85 -1.08
CA VAL A 10 20.05 -11.81 -0.18
C VAL A 10 19.53 -10.43 -0.58
N SER A 11 19.60 -10.06 -1.86
CA SER A 11 19.12 -8.75 -2.32
C SER A 11 17.61 -8.59 -2.12
N GLY A 12 16.81 -9.61 -2.46
CA GLY A 12 15.37 -9.63 -2.23
C GLY A 12 15.02 -9.49 -0.74
N SER A 13 15.78 -10.15 0.14
CA SER A 13 15.59 -10.05 1.60
C SER A 13 15.91 -8.65 2.12
N LEU A 14 16.99 -8.02 1.63
CA LEU A 14 17.32 -6.64 2.00
C LEU A 14 16.25 -5.66 1.53
N ILE A 15 15.75 -5.81 0.30
CA ILE A 15 14.66 -4.99 -0.23
C ILE A 15 13.39 -5.20 0.59
N ALA A 16 13.08 -6.43 0.98
CA ALA A 16 11.93 -6.73 1.83
C ALA A 16 12.02 -6.03 3.19
N LEU A 17 13.18 -6.05 3.84
CA LEU A 17 13.41 -5.34 5.11
C LEU A 17 13.22 -3.83 4.97
N VAL A 18 13.77 -3.23 3.91
CA VAL A 18 13.58 -1.81 3.61
C VAL A 18 12.09 -1.49 3.37
N ASN A 19 11.40 -2.31 2.58
CA ASN A 19 9.97 -2.14 2.31
C ASN A 19 9.10 -2.26 3.56
N ILE A 20 9.41 -3.20 4.46
CA ILE A 20 8.70 -3.35 5.73
C ILE A 20 8.90 -2.09 6.57
N SER A 21 10.15 -1.60 6.67
CA SER A 21 10.43 -0.35 7.40
C SER A 21 9.63 0.82 6.82
N VAL A 22 9.61 0.97 5.49
CA VAL A 22 8.86 2.05 4.82
C VAL A 22 7.36 1.89 5.04
N ALA A 23 6.81 0.69 4.92
CA ALA A 23 5.38 0.43 5.14
C ALA A 23 4.95 0.78 6.56
N VAL A 24 5.75 0.42 7.57
CA VAL A 24 5.47 0.74 8.98
C VAL A 24 5.55 2.25 9.21
N SER A 25 6.57 2.93 8.67
CA SER A 25 6.68 4.39 8.79
C SER A 25 5.49 5.11 8.13
N VAL A 26 5.08 4.65 6.94
CA VAL A 26 3.92 5.20 6.22
C VAL A 26 2.62 4.96 7.00
N ALA A 27 2.43 3.76 7.57
CA ALA A 27 1.29 3.48 8.44
C ALA A 27 1.27 4.41 9.67
N ALA A 28 2.42 4.60 10.31
CA ALA A 28 2.52 5.49 11.46
C ALA A 28 2.09 6.92 11.10
N LEU A 29 2.56 7.46 9.96
CA LEU A 29 2.14 8.78 9.47
C LEU A 29 0.64 8.83 9.11
N LEU A 30 0.08 7.74 8.60
CA LEU A 30 -1.32 7.64 8.21
C LEU A 30 -2.30 7.63 9.39
N PHE A 31 -1.89 7.07 10.51
CA PHE A 31 -2.74 6.92 11.69
C PHE A 31 -2.32 7.83 12.86
N ALA A 32 -1.24 8.60 12.73
CA ALA A 32 -0.75 9.52 13.75
C ALA A 32 -1.78 10.59 14.18
N GLN A 33 -2.68 10.99 13.28
CA GLN A 33 -3.75 11.95 13.58
C GLN A 33 -5.04 11.32 14.10
N ALA A 34 -5.10 9.99 14.22
CA ALA A 34 -6.27 9.26 14.68
C ALA A 34 -6.01 8.58 16.03
N ASP A 35 -6.97 7.78 16.51
CA ASP A 35 -6.81 7.03 17.76
C ASP A 35 -5.65 6.01 17.66
N PRO A 36 -4.76 5.90 18.68
CA PRO A 36 -3.66 4.94 18.71
C PRO A 36 -4.08 3.48 18.48
N ARG A 37 -5.33 3.10 18.81
CA ARG A 37 -5.86 1.75 18.60
C ARG A 37 -5.96 1.39 17.11
N LEU A 38 -6.07 2.37 16.22
CA LEU A 38 -6.10 2.16 14.77
C LEU A 38 -4.71 1.88 14.17
N MET A 39 -3.63 2.09 14.93
CA MET A 39 -2.26 1.95 14.42
C MET A 39 -1.90 0.50 14.09
N VAL A 40 -2.26 -0.45 14.95
CA VAL A 40 -2.00 -1.88 14.73
C VAL A 40 -2.71 -2.42 13.47
N PRO A 41 -4.03 -2.25 13.29
CA PRO A 41 -4.71 -2.68 12.08
C PRO A 41 -4.21 -1.91 10.83
N GLY A 42 -3.86 -0.62 10.99
CA GLY A 42 -3.27 0.20 9.93
C GLY A 42 -1.92 -0.30 9.42
N ILE A 43 -1.03 -0.74 10.32
CA ILE A 43 0.23 -1.39 9.93
C ILE A 43 -0.06 -2.73 9.23
N GLY A 44 -0.99 -3.51 9.78
CA GLY A 44 -1.38 -4.81 9.23
C GLY A 44 -1.84 -4.71 7.77
N ILE A 45 -2.77 -3.80 7.48
CA ILE A 45 -3.32 -3.64 6.12
C ILE A 45 -2.26 -3.18 5.11
N LEU A 46 -1.33 -2.30 5.50
CA LEU A 46 -0.25 -1.88 4.60
C LEU A 46 0.80 -2.96 4.35
N LEU A 47 1.15 -3.75 5.36
CA LEU A 47 2.06 -4.88 5.18
C LEU A 47 1.46 -5.94 4.25
N VAL A 48 0.18 -6.29 4.47
CA VAL A 48 -0.57 -7.20 3.59
C VAL A 48 -0.67 -6.62 2.17
N GLY A 49 -1.02 -5.34 2.04
CA GLY A 49 -1.08 -4.68 0.74
C GLY A 49 0.26 -4.67 0.00
N THR A 50 1.36 -4.46 0.72
CA THR A 50 2.73 -4.51 0.17
C THR A 50 3.09 -5.91 -0.29
N LEU A 51 2.73 -6.94 0.48
CA LEU A 51 2.91 -8.34 0.11
C LEU A 51 2.12 -8.70 -1.15
N VAL A 52 0.81 -8.39 -1.17
CA VAL A 52 -0.08 -8.70 -2.30
C VAL A 52 0.39 -7.99 -3.56
N THR A 53 0.76 -6.71 -3.46
CA THR A 53 1.24 -5.93 -4.61
C THR A 53 2.62 -6.41 -5.08
N GLY A 54 3.52 -6.78 -4.17
CA GLY A 54 4.83 -7.34 -4.49
C GLY A 54 4.74 -8.69 -5.20
N LEU A 55 3.88 -9.59 -4.70
CA LEU A 55 3.61 -10.87 -5.36
C LEU A 55 2.93 -10.68 -6.72
N GLY A 56 1.93 -9.79 -6.80
CA GLY A 56 1.29 -9.46 -8.07
C GLY A 56 2.27 -8.88 -9.09
N GLY A 57 3.09 -7.92 -8.67
CA GLY A 57 4.12 -7.32 -9.53
C GLY A 57 5.16 -8.32 -10.02
N THR A 58 5.57 -9.27 -9.19
CA THR A 58 6.56 -10.29 -9.58
C THR A 58 5.97 -11.40 -10.45
N LEU A 59 4.74 -11.84 -10.19
CA LEU A 59 4.09 -12.93 -10.93
C LEU A 59 3.54 -12.49 -12.30
N PHE A 60 3.01 -11.26 -12.41
CA PHE A 60 2.36 -10.79 -13.64
C PHE A 60 3.25 -9.90 -14.51
N SER A 61 4.45 -9.55 -14.05
CA SER A 61 5.39 -8.73 -14.83
C SER A 61 6.26 -9.56 -15.77
N HIS A 62 6.54 -8.99 -16.95
CA HIS A 62 7.49 -9.53 -17.91
C HIS A 62 8.92 -8.97 -17.71
N PHE A 63 9.14 -8.08 -16.74
CA PHE A 63 10.43 -7.45 -16.48
C PHE A 63 11.19 -8.15 -15.34
N PRO A 64 12.46 -8.55 -15.56
CA PRO A 64 13.21 -9.44 -14.66
C PRO A 64 13.66 -8.82 -13.32
N ALA A 65 13.35 -7.55 -13.06
CA ALA A 65 13.78 -6.83 -11.84
C ALA A 65 12.71 -5.86 -11.33
N ILE A 66 11.44 -6.29 -11.30
CA ILE A 66 10.37 -5.47 -10.70
C ILE A 66 10.37 -5.56 -9.19
N ILE A 67 10.27 -4.39 -8.55
CA ILE A 67 10.07 -4.22 -7.12
C ILE A 67 8.89 -3.27 -6.95
N CYS A 68 7.91 -3.68 -6.14
CA CYS A 68 6.82 -2.82 -5.69
C CYS A 68 7.14 -2.32 -4.29
N SER A 69 6.95 -1.03 -4.03
CA SER A 69 7.24 -0.41 -2.74
C SER A 69 6.15 0.60 -2.37
N PRO A 70 5.85 0.79 -1.07
CA PRO A 70 4.92 1.84 -0.63
C PRO A 70 5.44 3.22 -1.05
N ARG A 71 4.55 4.04 -1.64
CA ARG A 71 4.91 5.39 -2.10
C ARG A 71 4.51 6.44 -1.07
N ASN A 72 5.49 7.16 -0.53
CA ASN A 72 5.26 8.17 0.51
C ASN A 72 4.48 9.42 0.02
N GLY A 73 4.46 9.70 -1.29
CA GLY A 73 3.84 10.92 -1.81
C GLY A 73 2.32 11.04 -1.62
N LEU A 74 1.63 9.92 -1.34
CA LEU A 74 0.17 9.91 -1.17
C LEU A 74 -0.27 9.90 0.31
N VAL A 75 0.69 9.86 1.24
CA VAL A 75 0.42 9.76 2.67
C VAL A 75 -0.50 10.86 3.19
N PRO A 76 -0.31 12.15 2.85
CA PRO A 76 -1.21 13.21 3.33
C PRO A 76 -2.65 13.04 2.86
N VAL A 77 -2.87 12.54 1.64
CA VAL A 77 -4.23 12.36 1.08
C VAL A 77 -4.97 11.27 1.83
N PHE A 78 -4.32 10.12 2.03
CA PHE A 78 -4.91 9.02 2.78
C PHE A 78 -5.06 9.37 4.28
N ALA A 79 -4.16 10.18 4.85
CA ALA A 79 -4.27 10.70 6.22
C ALA A 79 -5.53 11.54 6.41
N VAL A 80 -5.81 12.46 5.48
CA VAL A 80 -7.05 13.26 5.48
C VAL A 80 -8.28 12.38 5.32
N MET A 81 -8.22 11.33 4.50
CA MET A 81 -9.31 10.36 4.36
C MET A 81 -9.60 9.63 5.68
N VAL A 82 -8.56 9.13 6.36
CA VAL A 82 -8.69 8.47 7.68
C VAL A 82 -9.30 9.44 8.70
N ALA A 83 -8.77 10.66 8.78
CA ALA A 83 -9.28 11.68 9.70
C ALA A 83 -10.74 12.07 9.41
N GLY A 84 -11.11 12.21 8.14
CA GLY A 84 -12.48 12.53 7.74
C GLY A 84 -13.47 11.42 8.08
N ILE A 85 -13.10 10.15 7.86
CA ILE A 85 -13.92 9.02 8.28
C ILE A 85 -14.00 9.00 9.81
N PHE A 86 -12.89 9.12 10.52
CA PHE A 86 -12.87 9.10 11.98
C PHE A 86 -13.72 10.22 12.60
N ALA A 87 -13.67 11.43 12.04
CA ALA A 87 -14.51 12.55 12.44
C ALA A 87 -16.01 12.31 12.19
N SER A 88 -16.38 11.49 11.21
CA SER A 88 -17.79 11.11 10.98
C SER A 88 -18.35 10.15 12.05
N PHE A 89 -17.49 9.57 12.88
CA PHE A 89 -17.82 8.77 14.06
C PHE A 89 -17.55 9.56 15.36
N ASP A 90 -17.75 10.89 15.32
CA ASP A 90 -17.55 11.81 16.43
C ASP A 90 -16.12 11.81 17.02
N GLY A 91 -15.14 11.27 16.30
CA GLY A 91 -13.77 11.14 16.79
C GLY A 91 -13.59 10.08 17.88
N GLU A 92 -14.57 9.19 18.07
CA GLU A 92 -14.47 8.08 19.00
C GLU A 92 -14.12 6.78 18.30
N TYR A 93 -13.24 6.00 18.94
CA TYR A 93 -12.94 4.66 18.45
C TYR A 93 -14.19 3.79 18.51
N SER A 94 -14.57 3.25 17.34
CA SER A 94 -15.54 2.18 17.23
C SER A 94 -15.07 1.14 16.22
N VAL A 95 -15.50 -0.11 16.39
CA VAL A 95 -15.23 -1.19 15.43
C VAL A 95 -15.78 -0.83 14.04
N ALA A 96 -16.88 -0.08 13.99
CA ALA A 96 -17.47 0.42 12.75
C ALA A 96 -16.56 1.44 12.05
N ALA A 97 -15.94 2.38 12.79
CA ALA A 97 -15.01 3.34 12.23
C ALA A 97 -13.78 2.64 11.63
N GLU A 98 -13.19 1.70 12.37
CA GLU A 98 -12.05 0.90 11.92
C GLU A 98 -12.39 0.12 10.63
N ALA A 99 -13.51 -0.60 10.63
CA ALA A 99 -13.96 -1.36 9.46
C ALA A 99 -14.23 -0.46 8.25
N THR A 100 -14.77 0.74 8.47
CA THR A 100 -15.04 1.71 7.39
C THR A 100 -13.74 2.23 6.79
N ILE A 101 -12.73 2.54 7.61
CA ILE A 101 -11.40 2.96 7.13
C ILE A 101 -10.75 1.85 6.29
N ILE A 102 -10.78 0.60 6.79
CA ILE A 102 -10.22 -0.55 6.05
C ILE A 102 -10.97 -0.76 4.73
N ALA A 103 -12.31 -0.70 4.75
CA ALA A 103 -13.13 -0.82 3.55
C ALA A 103 -12.82 0.29 2.54
N ALA A 104 -12.63 1.53 2.99
CA ALA A 104 -12.26 2.65 2.13
C ALA A 104 -10.90 2.40 1.45
N PHE A 105 -9.89 1.89 2.17
CA PHE A 105 -8.62 1.50 1.56
C PHE A 105 -8.78 0.41 0.51
N MET A 106 -9.53 -0.66 0.82
CA MET A 106 -9.77 -1.78 -0.09
C MET A 106 -10.51 -1.36 -1.37
N ILE A 107 -11.56 -0.55 -1.23
CA ILE A 107 -12.35 -0.07 -2.37
C ILE A 107 -11.52 0.87 -3.24
N THR A 108 -10.81 1.83 -2.64
CA THR A 108 -9.98 2.77 -3.39
C THR A 108 -8.86 2.06 -4.14
N THR A 109 -8.13 1.14 -3.49
CA THR A 109 -7.10 0.33 -4.17
C THR A 109 -7.69 -0.54 -5.28
N MET A 110 -8.86 -1.16 -5.08
CA MET A 110 -9.51 -1.96 -6.12
C MET A 110 -9.92 -1.12 -7.33
N ILE A 111 -10.54 0.04 -7.09
CA ILE A 111 -10.95 0.98 -8.15
C ILE A 111 -9.71 1.49 -8.91
N THR A 112 -8.68 1.93 -8.19
CA THR A 112 -7.44 2.39 -8.81
C THR A 112 -6.76 1.27 -9.59
N GLY A 113 -6.69 0.06 -9.05
CA GLY A 113 -6.11 -1.10 -9.72
C GLY A 113 -6.87 -1.46 -11.00
N LEU A 114 -8.21 -1.48 -10.96
CA LEU A 114 -9.05 -1.73 -12.13
C LEU A 114 -8.87 -0.63 -13.19
N PHE A 115 -8.82 0.62 -12.77
CA PHE A 115 -8.60 1.76 -13.67
C PHE A 115 -7.24 1.68 -14.35
N LEU A 116 -6.17 1.41 -13.60
CA LEU A 116 -4.82 1.23 -14.16
C LEU A 116 -4.73 0.01 -15.08
N LEU A 117 -5.43 -1.08 -14.75
CA LEU A 117 -5.53 -2.26 -15.60
C LEU A 117 -6.21 -1.93 -16.93
N LEU A 118 -7.33 -1.19 -16.91
CA LEU A 118 -8.03 -0.76 -18.12
C LEU A 118 -7.14 0.14 -19.00
N LEU A 119 -6.45 1.12 -18.41
CA LEU A 119 -5.52 1.97 -19.13
C LEU A 119 -4.38 1.18 -19.77
N GLY A 120 -3.83 0.19 -19.04
CA GLY A 120 -2.82 -0.72 -19.55
C GLY A 120 -3.32 -1.53 -20.75
N ARG A 121 -4.54 -2.06 -20.69
CA ARG A 121 -5.15 -2.83 -21.81
C ARG A 121 -5.42 -1.97 -23.04
N LEU A 122 -5.83 -0.71 -22.84
CA LEU A 122 -6.08 0.24 -23.92
C LEU A 122 -4.80 0.91 -24.46
N LYS A 123 -3.63 0.59 -23.88
CA LYS A 123 -2.32 1.20 -24.21
C LYS A 123 -2.31 2.73 -24.10
N LEU A 124 -3.14 3.28 -23.21
CA LEU A 124 -3.28 4.72 -22.97
C LEU A 124 -2.21 5.28 -22.02
N GLY A 125 -1.05 4.63 -21.92
CA GLY A 125 0.03 5.01 -21.00
C GLY A 125 0.59 6.41 -21.24
N ASN A 126 0.45 6.95 -22.46
CA ASN A 126 0.88 8.32 -22.77
C ASN A 126 0.04 9.42 -22.10
N LEU A 127 -1.18 9.11 -21.59
CA LEU A 127 -2.02 10.06 -20.86
C LEU A 127 -1.65 10.19 -19.37
N VAL A 128 -0.86 9.25 -18.85
CA VAL A 128 -0.57 9.11 -17.41
C VAL A 128 0.93 9.26 -17.12
N ARG A 129 1.70 9.73 -18.11
CA ARG A 129 3.16 9.88 -17.99
C ARG A 129 3.54 11.18 -17.28
#